data_AF-A0A7S1WF54-F1
#
_entry.id   AF-A0A7S1WF54-F1
#
_cell.length_a   1.000
_cell.length_b   1.000
_cell.length_c   1.000
_cell.angle_alpha   90.00
_cell.angle_beta   90.00
_cell.angle_gamma   90.00
#
_symmetry.space_group_name_H-M   'P 1'
#
loop_
_entity.id
_entity.type
_entity.pdbx_description
1 polymer ?
#
loop_
_entity_poly.entity_id
_entity_poly.type
_entity_poly.pdbx_seq_one_letter_code
_entity_poly.pdbx_strand_id
1 'polypeptide(L)'
;APGTIAPRPLPENSGPLPSVEEFCSINSLEQWVVDALYLLRDDQRDHVMRSPLNLENTTNLNGVITSRMKEVAPVEQRLQMFIQLNGLAEGVVDRLGTLSAEQHEKVMESTLKIQKANNPSGVCMRRITDVLRNERLGIAHGPHMSSPQYRSTPPTPALQNYGHQQDTTANLLTTLVSSLTGVVDNAAGARDRSRSRPPVAAMASSVPRDIQGFLDEYSLDWWVGEVLARLSLWQRQNVMTELENMRGVRNPSGVVMARVKQVANTQELLTIFVDLNKLDAQVSDELWGLSEEQQTAIMAPGIYIQNARSPSVAARSRIRHVLAGNDAMGGAR
;
A
#
# COMPACT_ATOMS: atom_id res chain seq x y z
N ALA A 1 12.21 -49.81 -4.92
CA ALA A 1 12.72 -48.89 -5.95
C ALA A 1 11.55 -48.06 -6.46
N PRO A 2 11.57 -46.72 -6.33
CA PRO A 2 10.51 -45.88 -6.89
C PRO A 2 10.62 -45.93 -8.42
N GLY A 3 9.54 -46.33 -9.09
CA GLY A 3 9.51 -46.51 -10.54
C GLY A 3 9.61 -45.19 -11.28
N THR A 4 10.60 -45.07 -12.16
CA THR A 4 10.74 -43.99 -13.14
C THR A 4 9.58 -44.08 -14.12
N ILE A 5 8.56 -43.23 -13.95
CA ILE A 5 7.48 -43.10 -14.92
C ILE A 5 8.07 -42.41 -16.16
N ALA A 6 8.26 -43.17 -17.23
CA ALA A 6 8.71 -42.63 -18.50
C ALA A 6 7.70 -41.57 -19.00
N PRO A 7 8.17 -40.40 -19.48
CA PRO A 7 7.29 -39.34 -19.96
C PRO A 7 6.43 -39.86 -21.11
N ARG A 8 5.12 -39.79 -20.93
CA ARG A 8 4.14 -40.22 -21.93
C ARG A 8 4.31 -39.33 -23.18
N PRO A 9 4.57 -39.89 -24.38
CA PRO A 9 4.64 -39.10 -25.59
C PRO A 9 3.30 -38.38 -25.78
N LEU A 10 3.34 -37.05 -25.86
CA LEU A 10 2.16 -36.25 -26.10
C LEU A 10 1.61 -36.61 -27.50
N PRO A 11 0.29 -36.78 -27.65
CA PRO A 11 -0.30 -37.09 -28.95
C PRO A 11 0.05 -36.00 -29.96
N GLU A 12 0.68 -36.39 -31.07
CA GLU A 12 1.03 -35.54 -32.23
C GLU A 12 -0.22 -35.12 -33.03
N ASN A 13 -1.21 -34.54 -32.35
CA ASN A 13 -2.42 -34.04 -32.99
C ASN A 13 -2.22 -32.56 -33.34
N SER A 14 -1.18 -32.26 -34.12
CA SER A 14 -0.85 -30.89 -34.54
C SER A 14 -1.43 -30.62 -35.93
N GLY A 15 -2.71 -30.26 -35.98
CA GLY A 15 -3.17 -29.39 -37.08
C GLY A 15 -2.36 -28.09 -37.13
N PRO A 16 -2.47 -27.30 -38.21
CA PRO A 16 -1.83 -25.99 -38.26
C PRO A 16 -2.22 -25.17 -37.02
N LEU A 17 -1.24 -24.51 -36.39
CA LEU A 17 -1.51 -23.63 -35.25
C LEU A 17 -2.49 -22.53 -35.69
N PRO A 18 -3.48 -22.15 -34.85
CA PRO A 18 -4.34 -21.03 -35.15
C PRO A 18 -3.53 -19.74 -35.29
N SER A 19 -4.11 -18.73 -35.94
CA SER A 19 -3.52 -17.38 -35.96
C SER A 19 -3.42 -16.80 -34.54
N VAL A 20 -2.57 -15.78 -34.34
CA VAL A 20 -2.38 -15.14 -33.03
C VAL A 20 -3.69 -14.53 -32.54
N GLU A 21 -4.43 -13.87 -33.43
CA GLU A 21 -5.71 -13.25 -33.15
C GLU A 21 -6.77 -14.28 -32.79
N GLU A 22 -6.85 -15.38 -33.55
CA GLU A 22 -7.78 -16.48 -33.27
C GLU A 22 -7.47 -17.13 -31.92
N PHE A 23 -6.19 -17.43 -31.64
CA PHE A 23 -5.76 -17.96 -30.36
C PHE A 23 -6.13 -17.05 -29.19
N CYS A 24 -5.87 -15.74 -29.31
CA CYS A 24 -6.20 -14.78 -28.25
C CYS A 24 -7.72 -14.61 -28.08
N SER A 25 -8.48 -14.61 -29.19
CA SER A 25 -9.94 -14.53 -29.17
C SER A 25 -10.57 -15.77 -28.52
N ILE A 26 -10.12 -16.98 -28.88
CA ILE A 26 -10.63 -18.24 -28.30
C ILE A 26 -10.41 -18.28 -26.79
N ASN A 27 -9.28 -17.76 -26.32
CA ASN A 27 -8.90 -17.78 -24.91
C ASN A 27 -9.25 -16.50 -24.14
N SER A 28 -9.98 -15.56 -24.76
CA SER A 28 -10.37 -14.27 -24.14
C SER A 28 -9.18 -13.49 -23.54
N LEU A 29 -8.05 -13.47 -24.26
CA LEU A 29 -6.86 -12.74 -23.85
C LEU A 29 -6.98 -11.24 -24.17
N GLU A 30 -6.26 -10.41 -23.43
CA GLU A 30 -6.25 -8.96 -23.66
C GLU A 30 -5.50 -8.59 -24.94
N GLN A 31 -5.91 -7.49 -25.60
CA GLN A 31 -5.35 -7.07 -26.89
C GLN A 31 -3.83 -6.90 -26.88
N TRP A 32 -3.25 -6.41 -25.79
CA TRP A 32 -1.79 -6.22 -25.70
C TRP A 32 -1.03 -7.55 -25.78
N VAL A 33 -1.67 -8.69 -25.48
CA VAL A 33 -1.07 -10.02 -25.62
C VAL A 33 -0.87 -10.37 -27.09
N VAL A 34 -1.77 -9.95 -27.97
CA VAL A 34 -1.63 -10.08 -29.43
C VAL A 34 -0.37 -9.33 -29.86
N ASP A 35 -0.25 -8.06 -29.47
CA ASP A 35 0.93 -7.23 -29.78
C ASP A 35 2.21 -7.89 -29.26
N ALA A 36 2.20 -8.37 -28.01
CA ALA A 36 3.34 -9.04 -27.40
C ALA A 36 3.75 -10.32 -28.15
N LEU A 37 2.79 -11.13 -28.60
CA LEU A 37 3.06 -12.33 -29.39
C LEU A 37 3.69 -11.97 -30.75
N TYR A 38 3.27 -10.87 -31.38
CA TYR A 38 3.90 -10.40 -32.62
C TYR A 38 5.32 -9.86 -32.46
N LEU A 39 5.72 -9.48 -31.25
CA LEU A 39 7.11 -9.09 -30.95
C LEU A 39 8.03 -10.28 -30.66
N LEU A 40 7.49 -11.49 -30.56
CA LEU A 40 8.27 -12.72 -30.48
C LEU A 40 8.70 -13.20 -31.86
N ARG A 41 9.78 -13.97 -31.90
CA ARG A 41 10.13 -14.76 -33.10
C ARG A 41 9.09 -15.86 -33.32
N ASP A 42 8.97 -16.33 -34.55
CA ASP A 42 7.99 -17.34 -34.93
C ASP A 42 8.13 -18.64 -34.10
N ASP A 43 9.36 -19.10 -33.84
CA ASP A 43 9.64 -20.29 -33.03
C ASP A 43 9.18 -20.14 -31.57
N GLN A 44 9.41 -18.97 -30.98
CA GLN A 44 9.02 -18.65 -29.61
C GLN A 44 7.50 -18.49 -29.50
N ARG A 45 6.89 -17.82 -30.47
CA ARG A 45 5.44 -17.61 -30.56
C ARG A 45 4.70 -18.93 -30.67
N ASP A 46 5.16 -19.80 -31.57
CA ASP A 46 4.62 -21.15 -31.73
C ASP A 46 4.74 -21.94 -30.43
N HIS A 47 5.87 -21.86 -29.72
CA HIS A 47 6.05 -22.53 -28.44
C HIS A 47 5.03 -22.06 -27.38
N VAL A 48 4.84 -20.74 -27.25
CA VAL A 48 3.89 -20.14 -26.30
C VAL A 48 2.45 -20.58 -26.59
N MET A 49 2.09 -20.65 -27.87
CA MET A 49 0.74 -20.98 -28.34
C MET A 49 0.44 -22.49 -28.40
N ARG A 50 1.47 -23.34 -28.55
CA ARG A 50 1.30 -24.79 -28.74
C ARG A 50 0.72 -25.50 -27.52
N SER A 51 1.07 -25.05 -26.32
CA SER A 51 0.52 -25.66 -25.10
C SER A 51 -0.91 -25.18 -24.87
N PRO A 52 -1.91 -26.07 -24.69
CA PRO A 52 -3.25 -25.64 -24.36
C PRO A 52 -3.26 -24.85 -23.05
N LEU A 53 -4.13 -23.83 -22.95
CA LEU A 53 -4.33 -23.08 -21.72
C LEU A 53 -5.29 -23.88 -20.83
N ASN A 54 -4.91 -24.10 -19.57
CA ASN A 54 -5.78 -24.77 -18.61
C ASN A 54 -6.78 -23.77 -18.04
N LEU A 55 -7.93 -23.64 -18.70
CA LEU A 55 -8.99 -22.70 -18.34
C LEU A 55 -9.65 -23.02 -16.98
N GLU A 56 -9.59 -24.27 -16.52
CA GLU A 56 -10.31 -24.71 -15.31
C GLU A 56 -9.63 -24.27 -14.01
N ASN A 57 -8.30 -24.13 -14.04
CA ASN A 57 -7.50 -23.94 -12.82
C ASN A 57 -6.84 -22.57 -12.69
N THR A 58 -7.05 -21.65 -13.62
CA THR A 58 -6.39 -20.33 -13.58
C THR A 58 -7.37 -19.19 -13.78
N THR A 59 -7.26 -18.17 -12.92
CA THR A 59 -8.05 -16.94 -13.00
C THR A 59 -7.35 -15.84 -13.80
N ASN A 60 -6.08 -16.04 -14.17
CA ASN A 60 -5.25 -15.04 -14.85
C ASN A 60 -4.52 -15.64 -16.06
N LEU A 61 -5.25 -15.78 -17.17
CA LEU A 61 -4.71 -16.32 -18.43
C LEU A 61 -3.59 -15.45 -19.02
N ASN A 62 -3.70 -14.12 -18.91
CA ASN A 62 -2.66 -13.19 -19.34
C ASN A 62 -1.35 -13.42 -18.58
N GLY A 63 -1.43 -13.71 -17.28
CA GLY A 63 -0.29 -14.09 -16.44
C GLY A 63 0.36 -15.39 -16.90
N VAL A 64 -0.43 -16.41 -17.24
CA VAL A 64 0.09 -17.69 -17.78
C VAL A 64 0.84 -17.49 -19.09
N ILE A 65 0.27 -16.72 -20.02
CA ILE A 65 0.95 -16.41 -21.29
C ILE A 65 2.23 -15.62 -21.04
N THR A 66 2.20 -14.63 -20.14
CA THR A 66 3.40 -13.88 -19.76
C THR A 66 4.50 -14.81 -19.21
N SER A 67 4.15 -15.78 -18.36
CA SER A 67 5.10 -16.77 -17.84
C SER A 67 5.71 -17.61 -18.96
N ARG A 68 4.91 -18.10 -19.92
CA ARG A 68 5.43 -18.84 -21.08
C ARG A 68 6.34 -17.98 -21.94
N MET A 69 6.02 -16.69 -22.13
CA MET A 69 6.91 -15.76 -22.82
C MET A 69 8.25 -15.62 -22.09
N LYS A 70 8.24 -15.58 -20.75
CA LYS A 70 9.48 -15.54 -19.93
C LYS A 70 10.33 -16.80 -20.09
N GLU A 71 9.71 -17.96 -20.32
CA GLU A 71 10.43 -19.23 -20.53
C GLU A 71 11.18 -19.29 -21.87
N VAL A 72 10.65 -18.64 -22.92
CA VAL A 72 11.22 -18.73 -24.29
C VAL A 72 12.00 -17.49 -24.73
N ALA A 73 11.71 -16.31 -24.16
CA ALA A 73 12.33 -15.06 -24.55
C ALA A 73 13.40 -14.63 -23.54
N PRO A 74 14.66 -14.39 -23.99
CA PRO A 74 15.71 -13.88 -23.12
C PRO A 74 15.34 -12.49 -22.56
N VAL A 75 15.95 -12.15 -21.43
CA VAL A 75 15.67 -10.89 -20.70
C VAL A 75 15.75 -9.67 -21.61
N GLU A 76 16.78 -9.58 -22.46
CA GLU A 76 16.98 -8.45 -23.36
C GLU A 76 15.84 -8.29 -24.37
N GLN A 77 15.38 -9.40 -24.98
CA GLN A 77 14.23 -9.35 -25.89
C GLN A 77 12.97 -8.93 -25.14
N ARG A 78 12.76 -9.44 -23.92
CA ARG A 78 11.62 -9.04 -23.08
C ARG A 78 11.67 -7.58 -22.67
N LEU A 79 12.87 -7.03 -22.46
CA LEU A 79 13.05 -5.61 -22.19
C LEU A 79 12.63 -4.76 -23.39
N GLN A 80 13.02 -5.14 -24.60
CA GLN A 80 12.58 -4.46 -25.83
C GLN A 80 11.06 -4.55 -26.01
N MET A 81 10.46 -5.73 -25.77
CA MET A 81 9.01 -5.90 -25.77
C MET A 81 8.34 -4.98 -24.73
N PHE A 82 8.87 -4.93 -23.51
CA PHE A 82 8.38 -4.09 -22.43
C PHE A 82 8.43 -2.59 -22.82
N ILE A 83 9.52 -2.13 -23.42
CA ILE A 83 9.66 -0.75 -23.90
C ILE A 83 8.60 -0.44 -24.95
N GLN A 84 8.47 -1.29 -25.97
CA GLN A 84 7.58 -1.08 -27.10
C GLN A 84 6.10 -1.14 -26.70
N LEU A 85 5.71 -2.15 -25.92
CA LEU A 85 4.34 -2.32 -25.45
C LEU A 85 3.89 -1.14 -24.58
N ASN A 86 4.81 -0.53 -23.83
CA ASN A 86 4.48 0.56 -22.91
C ASN A 86 4.68 1.96 -23.49
N GLY A 87 5.29 2.09 -24.67
CA GLY A 87 5.60 3.39 -25.28
C GLY A 87 6.47 4.23 -24.37
N LEU A 88 7.52 3.64 -23.80
CA LEU A 88 8.39 4.36 -22.85
C LEU A 88 9.18 5.47 -23.55
N ALA A 89 9.33 6.60 -22.87
CA ALA A 89 10.12 7.73 -23.37
C ALA A 89 11.62 7.40 -23.40
N GLU A 90 12.36 8.00 -24.33
CA GLU A 90 13.79 7.77 -24.56
C GLU A 90 14.63 7.86 -23.28
N GLY A 91 14.45 8.89 -22.45
CA GLY A 91 15.20 9.02 -21.20
C GLY A 91 14.96 7.89 -20.18
N VAL A 92 13.81 7.20 -20.25
CA VAL A 92 13.56 6.00 -19.44
C VAL A 92 14.27 4.79 -20.04
N VAL A 93 14.29 4.68 -21.37
CA VAL A 93 15.01 3.64 -22.10
C VAL A 93 16.51 3.72 -21.82
N ASP A 94 17.09 4.93 -21.88
CA ASP A 94 18.49 5.18 -21.51
C ASP A 94 18.78 4.72 -20.08
N ARG A 95 17.87 5.02 -19.16
CA ARG A 95 18.03 4.61 -17.76
C ARG A 95 17.95 3.09 -17.60
N LEU A 96 17.03 2.42 -18.30
CA LEU A 96 16.97 0.95 -18.33
C LEU A 96 18.26 0.35 -18.88
N GLY A 97 18.87 0.96 -19.90
CA GLY A 97 20.15 0.51 -20.46
C GLY A 97 21.33 0.54 -19.48
N THR A 98 21.22 1.26 -18.36
CA THR A 98 22.24 1.28 -17.30
C THR A 98 22.10 0.16 -16.25
N LEU A 99 21.00 -0.60 -16.29
CA LEU A 99 20.70 -1.64 -15.31
C LEU A 99 21.29 -3.00 -15.72
N SER A 100 21.51 -3.87 -14.73
CA SER A 100 21.88 -5.27 -14.96
C SER A 100 20.67 -6.11 -15.40
N ALA A 101 20.92 -7.29 -15.98
CA ALA A 101 19.86 -8.20 -16.40
C ALA A 101 18.94 -8.63 -15.23
N GLU A 102 19.51 -8.82 -14.03
CA GLU A 102 18.72 -9.13 -12.83
C GLU A 102 17.83 -7.96 -12.40
N GLN A 103 18.32 -6.72 -12.56
CA GLN A 103 17.53 -5.52 -12.29
C GLN A 103 16.42 -5.33 -13.33
N HIS A 104 16.68 -5.63 -14.61
CA HIS A 104 15.64 -5.63 -15.65
C HIS A 104 14.51 -6.58 -15.32
N GLU A 105 14.83 -7.79 -14.87
CA GLU A 105 13.84 -8.77 -14.42
C GLU A 105 12.97 -8.22 -13.29
N LYS A 106 13.58 -7.59 -12.30
CA LYS A 106 12.85 -6.97 -11.17
C LYS A 106 11.93 -5.82 -11.64
N VAL A 107 12.38 -4.99 -12.58
CA VAL A 107 11.54 -3.91 -13.14
C VAL A 107 10.32 -4.49 -13.90
N MET A 108 10.51 -5.62 -14.58
CA MET A 108 9.48 -6.33 -15.34
C MET A 108 8.71 -7.39 -14.54
N GLU A 109 8.99 -7.55 -13.24
CA GLU A 109 8.55 -8.70 -12.45
C GLU A 109 7.02 -8.86 -12.47
N SER A 110 6.32 -7.75 -12.23
CA SER A 110 4.86 -7.72 -12.17
C SER A 110 4.17 -8.12 -13.48
N THR A 111 4.58 -7.54 -14.61
CA THR A 111 3.91 -7.68 -15.93
C THR A 111 4.80 -7.12 -17.05
N LEU A 112 4.63 -7.62 -18.29
CA LEU A 112 5.20 -7.00 -19.49
C LEU A 112 4.49 -5.70 -19.93
N LYS A 113 3.24 -5.48 -19.49
CA LYS A 113 2.44 -4.29 -19.81
C LYS A 113 1.98 -3.57 -18.54
N ILE A 114 2.38 -2.32 -18.37
CA ILE A 114 1.91 -1.44 -17.30
C ILE A 114 0.44 -1.10 -17.58
N GLN A 115 -0.45 -1.62 -16.74
CA GLN A 115 -1.89 -1.39 -16.86
C GLN A 115 -2.35 -0.20 -16.01
N LYS A 116 -3.43 0.46 -16.45
CA LYS A 116 -4.14 1.53 -15.71
C LYS A 116 -3.28 2.76 -15.33
N ALA A 117 -2.16 2.98 -15.99
CA ALA A 117 -1.29 4.14 -15.76
C ALA A 117 -1.47 5.17 -16.87
N ASN A 118 -1.73 6.43 -16.49
CA ASN A 118 -1.76 7.56 -17.43
C ASN A 118 -0.35 7.93 -17.94
N ASN A 119 0.69 7.55 -17.19
CA ASN A 119 2.09 7.78 -17.55
C ASN A 119 2.94 6.52 -17.28
N PRO A 120 3.04 5.60 -18.26
CA PRO A 120 3.84 4.37 -18.14
C PRO A 120 5.32 4.64 -17.83
N SER A 121 5.90 5.69 -18.44
CA SER A 121 7.29 6.12 -18.20
C SER A 121 7.55 6.48 -16.74
N GLY A 122 6.62 7.22 -16.11
CA GLY A 122 6.71 7.56 -14.68
C GLY A 122 6.65 6.33 -13.78
N VAL A 123 5.77 5.37 -14.09
CA VAL A 123 5.67 4.10 -13.34
C VAL A 123 6.96 3.27 -13.51
N CYS A 124 7.49 3.19 -14.72
CA CYS A 124 8.75 2.49 -14.99
C CYS A 124 9.91 3.14 -14.21
N MET A 125 10.06 4.46 -14.26
CA MET A 125 11.09 5.18 -13.49
C MET A 125 11.00 4.95 -11.98
N ARG A 126 9.78 4.89 -11.44
CA ARG A 126 9.55 4.53 -10.03
C ARG A 126 10.06 3.12 -9.74
N ARG A 127 9.71 2.12 -10.56
CA ARG A 127 10.20 0.74 -10.40
C ARG A 127 11.72 0.66 -10.47
N ILE A 128 12.35 1.37 -11.40
CA ILE A 128 13.82 1.45 -11.49
C ILE A 128 14.41 1.99 -10.18
N THR A 129 13.82 3.06 -9.64
CA THR A 129 14.26 3.67 -8.38
C THR A 129 14.12 2.70 -7.21
N ASP A 130 12.99 1.98 -7.14
CA ASP A 130 12.73 0.99 -6.10
C ASP A 130 13.74 -0.17 -6.17
N VAL A 131 13.99 -0.72 -7.36
CA VAL A 131 14.99 -1.79 -7.57
C VAL A 131 16.39 -1.37 -7.12
N LEU A 132 16.85 -0.19 -7.55
CA LEU A 132 18.16 0.34 -7.18
C LEU A 132 18.26 0.62 -5.67
N ARG A 133 17.18 1.12 -5.05
CA ARG A 133 17.13 1.37 -3.61
C ARG A 133 17.20 0.08 -2.82
N ASN A 134 16.43 -0.93 -3.20
CA ASN A 134 16.34 -2.20 -2.47
C ASN A 134 17.65 -2.97 -2.53
N GLU A 135 18.35 -2.93 -3.67
CA GLU A 135 19.68 -3.52 -3.81
C GLU A 135 20.72 -2.81 -2.93
N ARG A 136 20.68 -1.47 -2.86
CA ARG A 136 21.55 -0.70 -1.97
C ARG A 136 21.32 -1.02 -0.49
N LEU A 137 20.09 -1.35 -0.11
CA LEU A 137 19.73 -1.72 1.26
C LEU A 137 19.97 -3.20 1.57
N GLY A 138 20.40 -4.01 0.59
CA GLY A 138 20.59 -5.45 0.77
C GLY A 138 19.29 -6.20 1.09
N ILE A 139 18.12 -5.60 0.81
CA ILE A 139 16.83 -6.24 1.04
C ILE A 139 16.67 -7.29 -0.05
N ALA A 140 16.87 -8.55 0.31
CA ALA A 140 16.60 -9.67 -0.57
C ALA A 140 15.14 -9.60 -1.03
N HIS A 141 14.93 -9.47 -2.35
CA HIS A 141 13.61 -9.64 -2.94
C HIS A 141 13.24 -11.11 -2.86
N GLY A 142 12.67 -11.50 -1.71
CA GLY A 142 11.86 -12.71 -1.65
C GLY A 142 10.70 -12.57 -2.65
N PRO A 143 10.17 -13.68 -3.18
CA PRO A 143 9.06 -13.66 -4.12
C PRO A 143 7.94 -12.83 -3.50
N HIS A 144 7.74 -11.63 -4.05
CA HIS A 144 6.89 -10.63 -3.42
C HIS A 144 5.47 -11.18 -3.45
N MET A 145 4.91 -11.44 -2.26
CA MET A 145 3.50 -11.70 -2.06
C MET A 145 2.74 -10.54 -2.72
N SER A 146 2.13 -10.81 -3.87
CA SER A 146 1.14 -9.92 -4.49
C SER A 146 0.21 -9.44 -3.39
N SER A 147 0.16 -8.13 -3.14
CA SER A 147 -0.66 -7.56 -2.07
C SER A 147 -2.07 -8.17 -2.11
N PRO A 148 -2.57 -8.75 -1.00
CA PRO A 148 -3.88 -9.38 -1.02
C PRO A 148 -4.93 -8.33 -1.34
N GLN A 149 -5.67 -8.55 -2.42
CA GLN A 149 -6.92 -7.85 -2.66
C GLN A 149 -7.84 -8.16 -1.46
N TYR A 150 -8.07 -7.16 -0.60
CA TYR A 150 -9.01 -7.25 0.51
C TYR A 150 -10.42 -7.47 -0.06
N ARG A 151 -10.86 -8.73 -0.08
CA ARG A 151 -12.25 -9.12 -0.30
C ARG A 151 -12.96 -9.10 1.05
N SER A 152 -13.76 -8.06 1.27
CA SER A 152 -14.63 -7.93 2.45
C SER A 152 -15.82 -8.89 2.36
N THR A 153 -15.79 -9.98 3.12
CA THR A 153 -16.99 -10.72 3.53
C THR A 153 -17.01 -10.79 5.07
N PRO A 154 -18.08 -10.34 5.74
CA PRO A 154 -18.17 -10.44 7.19
C PRO A 154 -18.57 -11.86 7.62
N PRO A 155 -17.94 -12.45 8.65
CA PRO A 155 -18.46 -13.65 9.29
C PRO A 155 -19.51 -13.27 10.34
N THR A 156 -20.67 -13.92 10.25
CA THR A 156 -21.69 -14.01 11.30
C THR A 156 -21.14 -14.77 12.52
N PRO A 157 -21.26 -14.26 13.75
CA PRO A 157 -20.93 -15.04 14.94
C PRO A 157 -22.09 -15.94 15.37
N ALA A 158 -21.80 -17.23 15.52
CA ALA A 158 -22.66 -18.19 16.18
C ALA A 158 -22.61 -17.99 17.71
N LEU A 159 -23.79 -18.03 18.32
CA LEU A 159 -24.01 -18.07 19.76
C LEU A 159 -23.32 -19.28 20.40
N GLN A 160 -22.49 -19.04 21.42
CA GLN A 160 -22.22 -20.05 22.43
C GLN A 160 -22.35 -19.45 23.84
N ASN A 161 -23.22 -20.13 24.55
CA ASN A 161 -23.75 -19.89 25.87
C ASN A 161 -22.81 -20.55 26.89
N TYR A 162 -22.25 -19.80 27.84
CA TYR A 162 -21.71 -20.37 29.07
C TYR A 162 -21.84 -19.35 30.19
N GLY A 163 -22.62 -19.70 31.21
CA GLY A 163 -22.77 -18.94 32.43
C GLY A 163 -21.62 -19.20 33.39
N HIS A 164 -21.20 -18.16 34.10
CA HIS A 164 -20.71 -18.28 35.47
C HIS A 164 -21.02 -17.02 36.27
N GLN A 165 -21.30 -17.29 37.53
CA GLN A 165 -21.99 -16.51 38.55
C GLN A 165 -20.93 -15.90 39.50
N GLN A 166 -21.29 -14.77 40.14
CA GLN A 166 -20.66 -14.15 41.34
C GLN A 166 -19.34 -13.37 41.05
N ASP A 167 -19.10 -12.12 41.49
CA ASP A 167 -19.50 -11.41 42.71
C ASP A 167 -19.71 -9.88 42.52
N THR A 168 -20.88 -9.42 42.98
CA THR A 168 -21.13 -8.45 44.07
C THR A 168 -20.30 -7.14 44.24
N THR A 169 -21.06 -6.02 44.23
CA THR A 169 -20.92 -4.77 45.02
C THR A 169 -19.79 -3.78 44.76
N ALA A 170 -20.00 -2.89 43.78
CA ALA A 170 -19.78 -1.44 43.90
C ALA A 170 -20.37 -0.77 42.64
N ASN A 171 -21.46 0.00 42.76
CA ASN A 171 -21.88 1.08 41.82
C ASN A 171 -23.37 1.47 41.93
N LEU A 172 -23.94 1.55 43.15
CA LEU A 172 -25.31 2.06 43.35
C LEU A 172 -25.38 3.51 43.86
N LEU A 173 -24.25 4.24 43.93
CA LEU A 173 -24.23 5.63 44.46
C LEU A 173 -24.05 6.73 43.41
N THR A 174 -23.84 6.41 42.12
CA THR A 174 -23.62 7.43 41.08
C THR A 174 -24.91 7.82 40.33
N THR A 175 -26.00 7.07 40.50
CA THR A 175 -27.21 7.22 39.66
C THR A 175 -28.29 8.13 40.25
N LEU A 176 -28.08 8.70 41.44
CA LEU A 176 -29.11 9.52 42.13
C LEU A 176 -28.88 11.04 42.11
N VAL A 177 -27.80 11.54 41.49
CA VAL A 177 -27.52 12.99 41.45
C VAL A 177 -27.92 13.64 40.11
N SER A 178 -28.26 12.88 39.07
CA SER A 178 -28.57 13.42 37.73
C SER A 178 -30.04 13.80 37.49
N SER A 179 -30.92 13.73 38.50
CA SER A 179 -32.38 13.96 38.33
C SER A 179 -32.89 15.35 38.74
N LEU A 180 -32.04 16.37 38.91
CA LEU A 180 -32.46 17.68 39.47
C LEU A 180 -32.30 18.90 38.54
N THR A 181 -31.88 18.71 37.29
CA THR A 181 -31.87 19.79 36.29
C THR A 181 -32.69 19.37 35.09
N GLY A 182 -33.99 19.66 35.13
CA GLY A 182 -34.89 19.47 34.01
C GLY A 182 -34.47 20.35 32.83
N VAL A 183 -33.93 19.71 31.79
CA VAL A 183 -33.97 20.21 30.41
C VAL A 183 -34.32 19.02 29.55
N VAL A 184 -35.53 19.06 29.01
CA VAL A 184 -36.04 18.11 28.04
C VAL A 184 -35.71 18.69 26.69
N ASP A 185 -34.85 18.02 25.91
CA ASP A 185 -34.90 18.14 24.46
C ASP A 185 -34.45 16.85 23.79
N ASN A 186 -35.37 16.34 22.96
CA ASN A 186 -35.27 15.19 22.10
C ASN A 186 -34.40 15.51 20.88
N ALA A 187 -33.31 14.76 20.67
CA ALA A 187 -32.82 14.48 19.32
C ALA A 187 -32.04 13.15 19.31
N ALA A 188 -32.54 12.22 18.50
CA ALA A 188 -31.98 10.90 18.30
C ALA A 188 -30.57 10.96 17.66
N GLY A 189 -29.55 10.73 18.47
CA GLY A 189 -28.76 9.49 18.32
C GLY A 189 -27.79 9.35 17.16
N ALA A 190 -27.31 10.41 16.52
CA ALA A 190 -26.02 10.36 15.85
C ALA A 190 -24.95 10.69 16.89
N ARG A 191 -24.28 9.66 17.43
CA ARG A 191 -23.06 9.85 18.24
C ARG A 191 -21.99 10.43 17.33
N ASP A 192 -22.02 11.74 17.20
CA ASP A 192 -20.97 12.54 16.60
C ASP A 192 -19.70 12.22 17.38
N ARG A 193 -18.84 11.39 16.79
CA ARG A 193 -17.54 11.05 17.36
C ARG A 193 -16.77 12.35 17.34
N SER A 194 -16.83 13.07 18.46
CA SER A 194 -16.24 14.37 18.70
C SER A 194 -14.92 14.46 17.96
N ARG A 195 -14.95 15.14 16.80
CA ARG A 195 -13.75 15.54 16.07
C ARG A 195 -12.83 16.15 17.10
N SER A 196 -11.61 15.62 17.21
CA SER A 196 -10.67 16.00 18.26
C SER A 196 -10.51 17.52 18.22
N ARG A 197 -11.16 18.22 19.15
CA ARG A 197 -11.13 19.68 19.18
C ARG A 197 -9.66 20.09 19.29
N PRO A 198 -9.16 20.98 18.42
CA PRO A 198 -7.77 21.41 18.50
C PRO A 198 -7.50 21.94 19.91
N PRO A 199 -6.36 21.58 20.53
CA PRO A 199 -5.98 22.18 21.79
C PRO A 199 -5.93 23.70 21.60
N VAL A 200 -6.38 24.48 22.59
CA VAL A 200 -6.50 25.95 22.48
C VAL A 200 -5.18 26.61 22.03
N ALA A 201 -4.04 26.00 22.37
CA ALA A 201 -2.71 26.42 21.93
C ALA A 201 -2.42 26.20 20.44
N ALA A 202 -3.06 25.21 19.79
CA ALA A 202 -2.90 24.94 18.36
C ALA A 202 -3.65 25.94 17.46
N MET A 203 -4.47 26.85 18.02
CA MET A 203 -5.06 27.94 17.24
C MET A 203 -4.09 29.11 16.99
N ALA A 204 -2.91 29.11 17.63
CA ALA A 204 -1.92 30.16 17.45
C ALA A 204 -0.96 29.91 16.27
N SER A 205 -0.82 28.66 15.80
CA SER A 205 -0.09 28.38 14.55
C SER A 205 -0.99 28.67 13.37
N SER A 206 -0.74 29.79 12.67
CA SER A 206 -1.47 30.09 11.44
C SER A 206 -1.05 29.12 10.35
N VAL A 207 -1.85 28.08 10.14
CA VAL A 207 -1.73 27.18 9.00
C VAL A 207 -1.84 28.01 7.71
N PRO A 208 -0.99 27.78 6.69
CA PRO A 208 -1.09 28.46 5.40
C PRO A 208 -2.49 28.37 4.77
N ARG A 209 -2.93 29.44 4.07
CA ARG A 209 -4.30 29.56 3.55
C ARG A 209 -4.69 28.46 2.56
N ASP A 210 -3.74 28.01 1.74
CA ASP A 210 -3.90 26.88 0.82
C ASP A 210 -4.23 25.59 1.57
N ILE A 211 -3.52 25.32 2.66
CA ILE A 211 -3.80 24.17 3.52
C ILE A 211 -5.15 24.33 4.22
N GLN A 212 -5.46 25.52 4.74
CA GLN A 212 -6.73 25.76 5.42
C GLN A 212 -7.93 25.48 4.49
N GLY A 213 -7.88 25.97 3.24
CA GLY A 213 -8.90 25.69 2.24
C GLY A 213 -9.05 24.18 1.98
N PHE A 214 -7.94 23.45 1.92
CA PHE A 214 -7.92 22.00 1.74
C PHE A 214 -8.51 21.24 2.94
N LEU A 215 -8.21 21.67 4.17
CA LEU A 215 -8.79 21.08 5.38
C LEU A 215 -10.31 21.28 5.41
N ASP A 216 -10.76 22.48 5.07
CA ASP A 216 -12.17 22.85 5.08
C ASP A 216 -12.94 22.11 3.97
N GLU A 217 -12.38 22.05 2.75
CA GLU A 217 -13.00 21.38 1.61
C GLU A 217 -13.24 19.89 1.86
N TYR A 218 -12.26 19.20 2.45
CA TYR A 218 -12.32 17.74 2.68
C TYR A 218 -12.69 17.35 4.11
N SER A 219 -13.04 18.33 4.96
CA SER A 219 -13.35 18.10 6.39
C SER A 219 -12.27 17.30 7.11
N LEU A 220 -10.99 17.63 6.87
CA LEU A 220 -9.85 16.95 7.46
C LEU A 220 -9.68 17.32 8.94
N ASP A 221 -9.03 16.44 9.70
CA ASP A 221 -8.66 16.75 11.07
C ASP A 221 -7.58 17.84 11.12
N TRP A 222 -7.63 18.70 12.12
CA TRP A 222 -6.69 19.83 12.28
C TRP A 222 -5.22 19.39 12.27
N TRP A 223 -4.90 18.22 12.85
CA TRP A 223 -3.53 17.71 12.91
C TRP A 223 -2.96 17.42 11.52
N VAL A 224 -3.81 17.15 10.53
CA VAL A 224 -3.39 16.99 9.12
C VAL A 224 -2.82 18.32 8.61
N GLY A 225 -3.43 19.44 8.99
CA GLY A 225 -2.95 20.77 8.64
C GLY A 225 -1.55 21.04 9.16
N GLU A 226 -1.29 20.67 10.42
CA GLU A 226 0.01 20.78 11.06
C GLU A 226 1.08 19.89 10.40
N VAL A 227 0.71 18.69 9.96
CA VAL A 227 1.60 17.81 9.19
C VAL A 227 1.95 18.46 7.85
N LEU A 228 0.94 18.87 7.09
CA LEU A 228 1.12 19.51 5.78
C LEU A 228 1.94 20.81 5.87
N ALA A 229 1.76 21.58 6.93
CA ALA A 229 2.49 22.83 7.16
C ALA A 229 4.00 22.61 7.37
N ARG A 230 4.42 21.44 7.87
CA ARG A 230 5.82 21.07 8.09
C ARG A 230 6.50 20.40 6.90
N LEU A 231 5.71 19.94 5.92
CA LEU A 231 6.27 19.46 4.66
C LEU A 231 6.84 20.61 3.83
N SER A 232 7.82 20.30 3.00
CA SER A 232 8.30 21.23 1.97
C SER A 232 7.14 21.63 1.04
N LEU A 233 7.24 22.81 0.43
CA LEU A 233 6.20 23.31 -0.49
C LEU A 233 5.90 22.30 -1.61
N TRP A 234 6.94 21.68 -2.17
CA TRP A 234 6.79 20.70 -3.25
C TRP A 234 6.09 19.40 -2.78
N GLN A 235 6.49 18.83 -1.63
CA GLN A 235 5.82 17.64 -1.08
C GLN A 235 4.35 17.91 -0.77
N ARG A 236 4.06 19.07 -0.18
CA ARG A 236 2.69 19.51 0.12
C ARG A 236 1.84 19.62 -1.14
N GLN A 237 2.34 20.29 -2.18
CA GLN A 237 1.65 20.39 -3.47
C GLN A 237 1.41 19.00 -4.06
N ASN A 238 2.42 18.13 -4.05
CA ASN A 238 2.30 16.75 -4.55
C ASN A 238 1.22 15.95 -3.80
N VAL A 239 1.13 16.09 -2.47
CA VAL A 239 0.06 15.47 -1.67
C VAL A 239 -1.31 16.03 -2.04
N MET A 240 -1.45 17.36 -2.18
CA MET A 240 -2.73 18.01 -2.42
C MET A 240 -3.26 17.79 -3.85
N THR A 241 -2.39 17.84 -4.87
CA THR A 241 -2.78 17.67 -6.27
C THR A 241 -3.20 16.23 -6.58
N GLU A 242 -2.54 15.21 -6.02
CA GLU A 242 -2.92 13.82 -6.30
C GLU A 242 -4.22 13.37 -5.62
N LEU A 243 -4.75 14.18 -4.71
CA LEU A 243 -5.96 13.89 -3.94
C LEU A 243 -7.20 14.63 -4.49
N GLU A 244 -7.19 15.00 -5.77
CA GLU A 244 -8.23 15.75 -6.50
C GLU A 244 -9.68 15.21 -6.34
N ASN A 245 -9.87 13.98 -5.84
CA ASN A 245 -11.20 13.48 -5.49
C ASN A 245 -11.21 12.57 -4.25
N MET A 246 -11.31 13.16 -3.06
CA MET A 246 -11.56 12.44 -1.80
C MET A 246 -13.02 12.49 -1.33
N ARG A 247 -13.96 12.96 -2.16
CA ARG A 247 -15.37 13.04 -1.76
C ARG A 247 -15.94 11.65 -1.53
N GLY A 248 -16.61 11.44 -0.39
CA GLY A 248 -17.18 10.15 -0.01
C GLY A 248 -16.19 9.16 0.63
N VAL A 249 -14.93 9.54 0.80
CA VAL A 249 -13.96 8.73 1.55
C VAL A 249 -14.34 8.70 3.03
N ARG A 250 -14.39 7.50 3.62
CA ARG A 250 -14.79 7.30 5.03
C ARG A 250 -13.82 7.95 6.04
N ASN A 251 -12.54 7.98 5.73
CA ASN A 251 -11.49 8.57 6.57
C ASN A 251 -10.50 9.36 5.69
N PRO A 252 -10.82 10.62 5.34
CA PRO A 252 -9.99 11.40 4.44
C PRO A 252 -8.64 11.76 5.07
N SER A 253 -8.58 12.05 6.38
CA SER A 253 -7.32 12.29 7.11
C SER A 253 -6.33 11.12 7.00
N GLY A 254 -6.85 9.89 7.07
CA GLY A 254 -6.05 8.68 6.90
C GLY A 254 -5.48 8.53 5.48
N VAL A 255 -6.25 8.90 4.46
CA VAL A 255 -5.80 8.88 3.05
C VAL A 255 -4.71 9.92 2.81
N VAL A 256 -4.90 11.14 3.31
CA VAL A 256 -3.87 12.19 3.24
C VAL A 256 -2.59 11.70 3.92
N MET A 257 -2.67 11.13 5.12
CA MET A 257 -1.50 10.61 5.83
C MET A 257 -0.82 9.46 5.07
N ALA A 258 -1.58 8.56 4.46
CA ALA A 258 -1.01 7.50 3.63
C ALA A 258 -0.22 8.08 2.45
N ARG A 259 -0.70 9.17 1.85
CA ARG A 259 0.02 9.89 0.79
C ARG A 259 1.25 10.62 1.31
N VAL A 260 1.16 11.28 2.46
CA VAL A 260 2.31 11.92 3.13
C VAL A 260 3.45 10.90 3.35
N LYS A 261 3.13 9.68 3.81
CA LYS A 261 4.11 8.59 3.98
C LYS A 261 4.80 8.15 2.68
N GLN A 262 4.22 8.42 1.51
CA GLN A 262 4.83 8.10 0.22
C GLN A 262 5.83 9.16 -0.26
N VAL A 263 5.68 10.41 0.19
CA VAL A 263 6.48 11.56 -0.28
C VAL A 263 7.50 12.05 0.74
N ALA A 264 7.25 11.84 2.03
CA ALA A 264 8.14 12.23 3.12
C ALA A 264 9.02 11.05 3.53
N ASN A 265 10.28 11.32 3.84
CA ASN A 265 11.19 10.29 4.37
C ASN A 265 10.97 10.08 5.89
N THR A 266 11.52 9.00 6.44
CA THR A 266 11.33 8.63 7.85
C THR A 266 11.83 9.71 8.82
N GLN A 267 12.93 10.39 8.51
CA GLN A 267 13.52 11.42 9.38
C GLN A 267 12.66 12.69 9.42
N GLU A 268 12.06 13.08 8.28
CA GLU A 268 11.08 14.16 8.21
C GLU A 268 9.84 13.82 9.02
N LEU A 269 9.32 12.59 8.86
CA LEU A 269 8.17 12.12 9.63
C LEU A 269 8.46 12.08 11.13
N LEU A 270 9.67 11.69 11.53
CA LEU A 270 10.09 11.68 12.93
C LEU A 270 10.13 13.10 13.51
N THR A 271 10.70 14.05 12.77
CA THR A 271 10.72 15.47 13.16
C THR A 271 9.30 15.99 13.36
N ILE A 272 8.40 15.71 12.40
CA ILE A 272 6.99 16.07 12.49
C ILE A 272 6.34 15.41 13.71
N PHE A 273 6.60 14.12 13.97
CA PHE A 273 6.05 13.38 15.10
C PHE A 273 6.46 14.01 16.45
N VAL A 274 7.74 14.34 16.62
CA VAL A 274 8.26 15.00 17.84
C VAL A 274 7.60 16.37 18.03
N ASP A 275 7.60 17.19 16.98
CA ASP A 275 7.10 18.57 17.03
C ASP A 275 5.59 18.68 17.21
N LEU A 276 4.83 17.81 16.54
CA LEU A 276 3.37 17.80 16.56
C LEU A 276 2.86 17.37 17.94
N ASN A 277 3.51 16.39 18.56
CA ASN A 277 3.12 15.85 19.85
C ASN A 277 3.78 16.56 21.03
N LYS A 278 4.70 17.51 20.77
CA LYS A 278 5.46 18.25 21.80
C LYS A 278 6.14 17.30 22.78
N LEU A 279 6.86 16.32 22.24
CA LEU A 279 7.61 15.36 23.06
C LEU A 279 8.72 16.08 23.82
N ASP A 280 8.98 15.63 25.04
CA ASP A 280 10.12 16.09 25.84
C ASP A 280 11.46 15.71 25.18
N ALA A 281 12.52 16.43 25.56
CA ALA A 281 13.85 16.23 24.98
C ALA A 281 14.36 14.79 25.19
N GLN A 282 14.08 14.19 26.34
CA GLN A 282 14.53 12.83 26.64
C GLN A 282 13.90 11.78 25.72
N VAL A 283 12.59 11.82 25.47
CA VAL A 283 11.93 10.88 24.55
C VAL A 283 12.32 11.19 23.10
N SER A 284 12.52 12.45 22.75
CA SER A 284 13.05 12.84 21.44
C SER A 284 14.43 12.21 21.20
N ASP A 285 15.38 12.40 22.11
CA ASP A 285 16.74 11.85 22.01
C ASP A 285 16.73 10.32 21.91
N GLU A 286 15.87 9.66 22.71
CA GLU A 286 15.66 8.22 22.64
C GLU A 286 15.19 7.78 21.25
N LEU A 287 14.21 8.48 20.66
CA LEU A 287 13.70 8.19 19.31
C LEU A 287 14.76 8.37 18.21
N TRP A 288 15.56 9.43 18.30
CA TRP A 288 16.65 9.70 17.34
C TRP A 288 17.77 8.65 17.40
N GLY A 289 17.94 7.99 18.55
CA GLY A 289 18.89 6.89 18.72
C GLY A 289 18.43 5.53 18.16
N LEU A 290 17.16 5.39 17.75
CA LEU A 290 16.60 4.14 17.22
C LEU A 290 16.92 3.94 15.73
N SER A 291 16.81 2.69 15.26
CA SER A 291 16.91 2.40 13.82
C SER A 291 15.72 2.96 13.04
N GLU A 292 15.89 3.20 11.75
CA GLU A 292 14.83 3.71 10.87
C GLU A 292 13.58 2.81 10.86
N GLU A 293 13.78 1.49 10.93
CA GLU A 293 12.69 0.52 11.01
C GLU A 293 11.90 0.66 12.32
N GLN A 294 12.59 0.83 13.45
CA GLN A 294 11.97 1.03 14.76
C GLN A 294 11.22 2.37 14.83
N GLN A 295 11.81 3.44 14.31
CA GLN A 295 11.17 4.75 14.18
C GLN A 295 9.86 4.65 13.38
N THR A 296 9.91 3.96 12.24
CA THR A 296 8.72 3.71 11.40
C THR A 296 7.66 2.92 12.15
N ALA A 297 8.05 1.87 12.88
CA ALA A 297 7.13 1.05 13.67
C ALA A 297 6.42 1.85 14.77
N ILE A 298 7.13 2.75 15.45
CA ILE A 298 6.58 3.61 16.50
C ILE A 298 5.53 4.60 15.95
N MET A 299 5.77 5.12 14.74
CA MET A 299 4.86 6.04 14.05
C MET A 299 3.71 5.34 13.32
N ALA A 300 3.78 4.01 13.14
CA ALA A 300 2.81 3.24 12.37
C ALA A 300 1.34 3.40 12.85
N PRO A 301 1.03 3.37 14.16
CA PRO A 301 -0.34 3.54 14.65
C PRO A 301 -0.95 4.92 14.35
N GLY A 302 -0.11 5.91 14.05
CA GLY A 302 -0.53 7.29 13.76
C GLY A 302 0.51 8.30 14.21
N ILE A 303 0.66 9.36 13.41
CA ILE A 303 1.61 10.45 13.66
C ILE A 303 1.16 11.40 14.78
N TYR A 304 -0.15 11.48 15.03
CA TYR A 304 -0.71 12.23 16.15
C TYR A 304 -1.17 11.28 17.25
N ILE A 305 -0.68 11.49 18.48
CA ILE A 305 -1.04 10.68 19.65
C ILE A 305 -2.36 11.22 20.21
N GLN A 306 -3.44 10.49 19.95
CA GLN A 306 -4.78 10.82 20.45
C GLN A 306 -5.01 10.21 21.84
N ASN A 307 -5.86 10.88 22.64
CA ASN A 307 -6.38 10.40 23.93
C ASN A 307 -5.30 10.03 24.98
N ALA A 308 -4.10 10.61 24.88
CA ALA A 308 -3.05 10.42 25.87
C ALA A 308 -3.03 11.59 26.87
N ARG A 309 -2.93 11.28 28.17
CA ARG A 309 -2.71 12.30 29.22
C ARG A 309 -1.36 13.00 29.06
N SER A 310 -0.37 12.28 28.56
CA SER A 310 0.96 12.79 28.22
C SER A 310 1.44 12.10 26.93
N PRO A 311 1.66 12.85 25.83
CA PRO A 311 2.19 12.30 24.59
C PRO A 311 3.56 11.65 24.76
N SER A 312 4.46 12.22 25.57
CA SER A 312 5.77 11.62 25.90
C SER A 312 5.64 10.25 26.54
N VAL A 313 4.73 10.07 27.50
CA VAL A 313 4.53 8.77 28.16
C VAL A 313 4.00 7.73 27.17
N ALA A 314 3.06 8.13 26.31
CA ALA A 314 2.54 7.25 25.26
C ALA A 314 3.63 6.87 24.24
N ALA A 315 4.43 7.83 23.77
CA ALA A 315 5.55 7.59 22.87
C ALA A 315 6.58 6.63 23.49
N ARG A 316 6.96 6.84 24.75
CA ARG A 316 7.87 5.94 25.49
C ARG A 316 7.30 4.52 25.63
N SER A 317 5.99 4.40 25.82
CA SER A 317 5.33 3.09 25.80
C SER A 317 5.48 2.42 24.43
N ARG A 318 5.25 3.14 23.33
CA ARG A 318 5.45 2.61 21.97
C ARG A 318 6.89 2.15 21.74
N ILE A 319 7.88 2.95 22.16
CA ILE A 319 9.31 2.62 22.07
C ILE A 319 9.59 1.29 22.77
N ARG A 320 9.16 1.14 24.03
CA ARG A 320 9.36 -0.09 24.80
C ARG A 320 8.76 -1.31 24.11
N HIS A 321 7.56 -1.17 23.52
CA HIS A 321 6.89 -2.26 22.86
C HIS A 321 7.63 -2.70 21.59
N VAL A 322 8.06 -1.73 20.77
CA VAL A 322 8.84 -2.00 19.55
C VAL A 322 10.21 -2.62 19.87
N LEU A 323 10.89 -2.13 20.91
CA LEU A 323 12.15 -2.72 21.37
C LEU A 323 11.99 -4.15 21.92
N ALA A 324 10.80 -4.47 22.44
CA ALA A 324 10.44 -5.84 22.86
C ALA A 324 10.01 -6.74 21.69
N GLY A 325 10.04 -6.26 20.44
CA GLY A 325 9.63 -7.00 19.25
C GLY A 325 8.12 -7.01 19.00
N ASN A 326 7.32 -6.28 19.79
CA ASN A 326 5.88 -6.17 19.61
C ASN A 326 5.53 -5.04 18.63
N ASP A 327 4.26 -4.97 18.23
CA ASP A 327 3.75 -3.75 17.60
C ASP A 327 3.77 -2.58 18.59
N ALA A 328 3.75 -1.34 18.08
CA ALA A 328 3.82 -0.14 18.91
C ALA A 328 2.65 0.01 19.89
N MET A 329 1.56 -0.73 19.72
CA MET A 329 0.40 -0.71 20.62
C MET A 329 0.35 -1.92 21.57
N GLY A 330 1.31 -2.86 21.48
CA GLY A 330 1.42 -4.05 22.33
C GLY A 330 0.77 -5.32 21.79
N GLY A 331 0.28 -5.31 20.56
CA GLY A 331 -0.07 -6.54 19.84
C GLY A 331 1.19 -7.32 19.48
N ALA A 332 1.13 -8.65 19.60
CA ALA A 332 2.17 -9.52 19.06
C ALA A 332 2.16 -9.40 17.52
N ARG A 333 3.35 -9.22 16.94
CA ARG A 333 3.55 -9.21 15.48
C ARG A 333 3.40 -10.61 14.89
#